data_AF-A0A1I0RZG1-F1
#
_entry.id   AF-A0A1I0RZG1-F1
#
_cell.length_a   1.000
_cell.length_b   1.000
_cell.length_c   1.000
_cell.angle_alpha   90.00
_cell.angle_beta   90.00
_cell.angle_gamma   90.00
#
_symmetry.space_group_name_H-M   'P 1'
#
loop_
_entity.id
_entity.type
_entity.pdbx_description
1 polymer ?
#
loop_
_entity_poly.entity_id
_entity_poly.type
_entity_poly.pdbx_seq_one_letter_code
_entity_poly.pdbx_strand_id
1 'polypeptide(L)'
;MEGLAPIDGWAIAAIFAKATGYGAALLAMGGPLFVLAFPSSSADVRQLARKIAVIAAFVGLVVLALRFGIRAARISGMGLPGAFDPMMLGFVWDSPLGAAAIWRGAGELLVLALLMRGGVGLWAGLIGALMIAVSYTFIGHSLGDPRWLLASLLTLHLLAAAFWVGALAPLRHAVGKPDGAVLLHHFGNVASVTVPLLIVFGVIFAWFMTGSLSALLSTAYGWTLLAKLGVVTGLMALAALNKWRLVPALASGVRAAETHLRRSIQIEAMAVVLILLATATLTSITTPPVNL
;
A
#
# COMPACT_ATOMS: atom_id res chain seq x y z
N MET A 1 12.25 -27.83 -4.21
CA MET A 1 11.41 -26.61 -4.40
C MET A 1 9.96 -27.00 -4.13
N GLU A 2 9.64 -27.29 -2.87
CA GLU A 2 8.27 -27.61 -2.46
C GLU A 2 7.52 -26.30 -2.15
N GLY A 3 6.22 -26.28 -2.45
CA GLY A 3 5.32 -25.17 -2.07
C GLY A 3 4.95 -24.16 -3.17
N LEU A 4 5.26 -24.41 -4.44
CA LEU A 4 4.78 -23.57 -5.55
C LEU A 4 3.45 -24.12 -6.09
N ALA A 5 2.37 -23.36 -5.95
CA ALA A 5 1.10 -23.66 -6.60
C ALA A 5 1.23 -23.54 -8.15
N PRO A 6 0.51 -24.36 -8.94
CA PRO A 6 0.53 -24.23 -10.40
C PRO A 6 0.09 -22.82 -10.83
N ILE A 7 0.87 -22.20 -11.73
CA ILE A 7 0.59 -20.86 -12.27
C ILE A 7 -0.36 -21.03 -13.46
N ASP A 8 -1.66 -20.88 -13.20
CA ASP A 8 -2.68 -20.76 -14.25
C ASP A 8 -3.06 -19.28 -14.48
N GLY A 9 -3.89 -19.03 -15.50
CA GLY A 9 -4.35 -17.67 -15.81
C GLY A 9 -5.08 -17.00 -14.64
N TRP A 10 -5.76 -17.78 -13.79
CA TRP A 10 -6.44 -17.30 -12.59
C TRP A 10 -5.47 -16.91 -11.47
N ALA A 11 -4.36 -17.62 -11.31
CA ALA A 11 -3.30 -17.25 -10.37
C ALA A 11 -2.66 -15.92 -10.77
N ILE A 12 -2.37 -15.71 -12.05
CA ILE A 12 -1.83 -14.44 -12.57
C ILE A 12 -2.85 -13.32 -12.35
N ALA A 13 -4.11 -13.52 -12.73
CA ALA A 13 -5.18 -12.56 -12.51
C ALA A 13 -5.35 -12.20 -11.03
N ALA A 14 -5.25 -13.19 -10.13
CA ALA A 14 -5.32 -12.97 -8.68
C ALA A 14 -4.15 -12.11 -8.17
N ILE A 15 -2.92 -12.33 -8.67
CA ILE A 15 -1.74 -11.54 -8.29
C ILE A 15 -1.93 -10.08 -8.73
N PHE A 16 -2.32 -9.83 -9.98
CA PHE A 16 -2.56 -8.48 -10.48
C PHE A 16 -3.71 -7.79 -9.74
N ALA A 17 -4.85 -8.47 -9.55
CA ALA A 17 -5.97 -7.91 -8.80
C ALA A 17 -5.55 -7.57 -7.36
N LYS A 18 -4.72 -8.40 -6.72
CA LYS A 18 -4.22 -8.16 -5.37
C LYS A 18 -3.23 -6.98 -5.32
N ALA A 19 -2.30 -6.88 -6.27
CA ALA A 19 -1.38 -5.76 -6.39
C ALA A 19 -2.11 -4.43 -6.64
N THR A 20 -3.08 -4.41 -7.57
CA THR A 20 -3.95 -3.25 -7.80
C THR A 20 -4.74 -2.90 -6.55
N GLY A 21 -5.27 -3.90 -5.84
CA GLY A 21 -5.97 -3.71 -4.58
C GLY A 21 -5.08 -3.11 -3.48
N TYR A 22 -3.81 -3.50 -3.41
CA TYR A 22 -2.85 -2.88 -2.48
C TYR A 22 -2.55 -1.43 -2.86
N GLY A 23 -2.28 -1.15 -4.14
CA GLY A 23 -2.03 0.20 -4.62
C GLY A 23 -3.21 1.14 -4.38
N ALA A 24 -4.43 0.67 -4.71
CA ALA A 24 -5.67 1.38 -4.44
C ALA A 24 -5.85 1.68 -2.95
N ALA A 25 -5.62 0.71 -2.07
CA ALA A 25 -5.71 0.92 -0.62
C ALA A 25 -4.69 1.97 -0.12
N LEU A 26 -3.42 1.88 -0.53
CA LEU A 26 -2.38 2.83 -0.11
C LEU A 26 -2.69 4.25 -0.58
N LEU A 27 -3.18 4.41 -1.82
CA LEU A 27 -3.53 5.72 -2.36
C LEU A 27 -4.80 6.30 -1.73
N ALA A 28 -5.83 5.47 -1.49
CA ALA A 28 -7.05 5.86 -0.80
C ALA A 28 -6.78 6.33 0.64
N MET A 29 -5.94 5.59 1.37
CA MET A 29 -5.49 5.97 2.72
C MET A 29 -4.58 7.21 2.69
N GLY A 30 -3.71 7.32 1.69
CA GLY A 30 -2.66 8.33 1.62
C GLY A 30 -3.17 9.75 1.38
N GLY A 31 -4.25 9.93 0.60
CA GLY A 31 -4.83 11.25 0.34
C GLY A 31 -5.29 12.02 1.59
N PRO A 32 -6.16 11.47 2.46
CA PRO A 32 -6.56 12.15 3.69
C PRO A 32 -5.38 12.39 4.64
N LEU A 33 -4.44 11.44 4.75
CA LEU A 33 -3.20 11.61 5.52
C LEU A 33 -2.36 12.78 5.00
N PHE A 34 -2.22 12.91 3.67
CA PHE A 34 -1.50 14.02 3.04
C PHE A 34 -2.19 15.37 3.31
N VAL A 35 -3.52 15.43 3.16
CA VAL A 35 -4.29 16.66 3.40
C VAL A 35 -4.20 17.10 4.86
N LEU A 36 -4.19 16.15 5.80
CA LEU A 36 -4.00 16.44 7.23
C LEU A 36 -2.57 16.94 7.52
N ALA A 37 -1.55 16.29 6.96
CA ALA A 37 -0.16 16.59 7.26
C ALA A 37 0.35 17.89 6.60
N PHE A 38 -0.22 18.27 5.46
CA PHE A 38 0.23 19.44 4.68
C PHE A 38 -0.89 20.44 4.40
N PRO A 39 -1.51 21.02 5.45
CA PRO A 39 -2.63 21.95 5.28
C PRO A 39 -2.21 23.23 4.55
N SER A 40 -0.93 23.62 4.60
CA SER A 40 -0.38 24.81 3.94
C SER A 40 0.00 24.63 2.47
N SER A 41 -0.13 23.41 1.92
CA SER A 41 0.17 23.16 0.50
C SER A 41 -0.78 23.93 -0.44
N SER A 42 -0.42 24.11 -1.71
CA SER A 42 -1.31 24.82 -2.65
C SER A 42 -2.63 24.07 -2.88
N ALA A 43 -3.70 24.80 -3.18
CA ALA A 43 -5.05 24.22 -3.30
C ALA A 43 -5.14 23.14 -4.37
N ASP A 44 -4.43 23.30 -5.48
CA ASP A 44 -4.41 22.35 -6.58
C ASP A 44 -3.62 21.06 -6.25
N VAL A 45 -2.58 21.15 -5.43
CA VAL A 45 -1.85 19.98 -4.90
C VAL A 45 -2.73 19.18 -3.94
N ARG A 46 -3.44 19.85 -3.02
CA ARG A 46 -4.43 19.20 -2.15
C ARG A 46 -5.58 18.57 -2.94
N GLN A 47 -6.06 19.26 -3.98
CA GLN A 47 -7.13 18.75 -4.82
C GLN A 47 -6.70 17.51 -5.60
N LEU A 48 -5.44 17.47 -6.07
CA LEU A 48 -4.88 16.29 -6.70
C LEU A 48 -4.82 15.10 -5.73
N ALA A 49 -4.35 15.31 -4.49
CA ALA A 49 -4.32 14.27 -3.45
C ALA A 49 -5.72 13.70 -3.17
N ARG A 50 -6.72 14.57 -3.01
CA ARG A 50 -8.14 14.17 -2.83
C ARG A 50 -8.65 13.39 -4.03
N LYS A 51 -8.42 13.87 -5.25
CA LYS A 51 -8.88 13.22 -6.49
C LYS A 51 -8.28 11.82 -6.63
N ILE A 52 -6.98 11.68 -6.38
CA ILE A 52 -6.31 10.37 -6.44
C ILE A 52 -6.89 9.42 -5.40
N ALA A 53 -7.09 9.85 -4.16
CA ALA A 53 -7.65 9.00 -3.11
C ALA A 53 -9.09 8.56 -3.41
N VAL A 54 -9.94 9.46 -3.92
CA VAL A 54 -11.31 9.12 -4.34
C VAL A 54 -11.31 8.11 -5.49
N ILE A 55 -10.51 8.33 -6.54
CA ILE A 55 -10.38 7.39 -7.66
C ILE A 55 -9.87 6.03 -7.14
N ALA A 56 -8.86 6.05 -6.27
CA ALA A 56 -8.29 4.85 -5.69
C ALA A 56 -9.30 4.08 -4.81
N ALA A 57 -10.15 4.78 -4.05
CA ALA A 57 -11.22 4.15 -3.29
C ALA A 57 -12.26 3.48 -4.20
N PHE A 58 -12.69 4.14 -5.29
CA PHE A 58 -13.56 3.50 -6.28
C PHE A 58 -12.91 2.27 -6.93
N VAL A 59 -11.65 2.37 -7.33
CA VAL A 59 -10.89 1.22 -7.88
C VAL A 59 -10.79 0.11 -6.83
N GLY A 60 -10.58 0.46 -5.56
CA GLY A 60 -10.54 -0.46 -4.42
C GLY A 60 -11.82 -1.27 -4.30
N LEU A 61 -12.98 -0.62 -4.38
CA LEU A 61 -14.30 -1.27 -4.27
C LEU A 61 -14.55 -2.24 -5.42
N VAL A 62 -14.22 -1.82 -6.65
CA VAL A 62 -14.33 -2.68 -7.83
C VAL A 62 -13.41 -3.89 -7.70
N VAL A 63 -12.15 -3.68 -7.32
CA VAL A 63 -11.19 -4.77 -7.13
C VAL A 63 -11.59 -5.69 -5.99
N LEU A 64 -12.17 -5.17 -4.91
CA LEU A 64 -12.67 -5.97 -3.80
C LEU A 64 -13.76 -6.94 -4.28
N ALA A 65 -14.74 -6.46 -5.05
CA ALA A 65 -15.79 -7.30 -5.65
C ALA A 65 -15.21 -8.34 -6.62
N LEU A 66 -14.30 -7.94 -7.51
CA LEU A 66 -13.63 -8.86 -8.45
C LEU A 66 -12.86 -9.96 -7.70
N ARG A 67 -12.21 -9.63 -6.59
CA ARG A 67 -11.45 -10.60 -5.80
C ARG A 67 -12.34 -11.64 -5.11
N PHE A 68 -13.58 -11.30 -4.75
CA PHE A 68 -14.56 -12.28 -4.26
C PHE A 68 -14.89 -13.30 -5.35
N GLY A 69 -15.22 -12.81 -6.56
CA GLY A 69 -15.49 -13.68 -7.70
C GLY A 69 -14.30 -14.57 -8.07
N ILE A 70 -13.09 -14.00 -8.15
CA ILE A 70 -11.86 -14.78 -8.41
C ILE A 70 -11.65 -15.86 -7.33
N ARG A 71 -11.92 -15.54 -6.05
CA ARG A 71 -11.76 -16.52 -4.97
C ARG A 71 -12.80 -17.64 -5.05
N ALA A 72 -14.06 -17.30 -5.32
CA ALA A 72 -15.14 -18.28 -5.51
C ALA A 72 -14.89 -19.20 -6.71
N ALA A 73 -14.43 -18.65 -7.84
CA ALA A 73 -14.01 -19.42 -9.02
C ALA A 73 -12.89 -20.41 -8.70
N ARG A 74 -11.89 -19.98 -7.92
CA ARG A 74 -10.75 -20.84 -7.54
C ARG A 74 -11.13 -21.93 -6.54
N ILE A 75 -12.01 -21.66 -5.59
CA ILE A 75 -12.48 -22.65 -4.60
C ILE A 75 -13.36 -23.69 -5.26
N SER A 76 -14.25 -23.26 -6.16
CA SER A 76 -15.21 -24.16 -6.83
C SER A 76 -14.61 -25.04 -7.91
N GLY A 77 -13.50 -24.63 -8.52
CA GLY A 77 -12.93 -25.29 -9.70
C GLY A 77 -13.78 -25.13 -10.98
N MET A 78 -14.89 -24.39 -10.92
CA MET A 78 -15.84 -24.22 -12.04
C MET A 78 -15.41 -23.12 -13.02
N GLY A 79 -14.29 -22.44 -12.78
CA GLY A 79 -13.87 -21.30 -13.59
C GLY A 79 -14.82 -20.10 -13.47
N LEU A 80 -15.14 -19.44 -14.59
CA LEU A 80 -15.95 -18.21 -14.58
C LEU A 80 -17.37 -18.40 -14.00
N PRO A 81 -18.12 -19.48 -14.29
CA PRO A 81 -19.40 -19.76 -13.63
C PRO A 81 -19.30 -19.75 -12.09
N GLY A 82 -18.22 -20.30 -11.53
CA GLY A 82 -18.00 -20.31 -10.09
C GLY A 82 -17.74 -18.93 -9.47
N ALA A 83 -17.39 -17.92 -10.27
CA ALA A 83 -17.24 -16.55 -9.79
C ALA A 83 -18.57 -15.88 -9.43
N PHE A 84 -19.68 -16.37 -10.01
CA PHE A 84 -21.02 -15.83 -9.83
C PHE A 84 -21.96 -16.82 -9.13
N ASP A 85 -21.46 -18.00 -8.74
CA ASP A 85 -22.24 -18.99 -8.02
C ASP A 85 -22.57 -18.49 -6.60
N PRO A 86 -23.86 -18.35 -6.23
CA PRO A 86 -24.25 -17.79 -4.94
C PRO A 86 -23.76 -18.59 -3.73
N MET A 87 -23.68 -19.92 -3.85
CA MET A 87 -23.22 -20.79 -2.78
C MET A 87 -21.71 -20.63 -2.57
N MET A 88 -20.93 -20.56 -3.65
CA MET A 88 -19.48 -20.31 -3.58
C MET A 88 -19.15 -18.92 -3.06
N LEU A 89 -19.90 -17.90 -3.50
CA LEU A 89 -19.78 -16.55 -2.96
C LEU A 89 -20.15 -16.51 -1.47
N GLY A 90 -21.18 -17.26 -1.06
CA GLY A 90 -21.56 -17.46 0.34
C GLY A 90 -20.40 -18.02 1.18
N PHE A 91 -19.74 -19.07 0.70
CA PHE A 91 -18.57 -19.63 1.40
C PHE A 91 -17.41 -18.63 1.54
N VAL A 92 -17.17 -17.77 0.54
CA VAL A 92 -16.16 -16.71 0.66
C VAL A 92 -16.60 -15.66 1.67
N TRP A 93 -17.88 -15.29 1.68
CA TRP A 93 -18.46 -14.31 2.60
C TRP A 93 -18.42 -14.77 4.07
N ASP A 94 -18.71 -16.05 4.33
CA ASP A 94 -18.71 -16.61 5.68
C ASP A 94 -17.29 -16.82 6.24
N SER A 95 -16.27 -16.69 5.41
CA SER A 95 -14.87 -16.73 5.83
C SER A 95 -14.40 -15.40 6.45
N PRO A 96 -13.21 -15.34 7.08
CA PRO A 96 -12.62 -14.08 7.54
C PRO A 96 -12.48 -12.99 6.45
N LEU A 97 -12.52 -13.38 5.17
CA LEU A 97 -12.54 -12.45 4.05
C LEU A 97 -13.80 -11.56 4.03
N GLY A 98 -14.96 -12.06 4.46
CA GLY A 98 -16.20 -11.27 4.52
C GLY A 98 -16.10 -10.13 5.53
N ALA A 99 -15.67 -10.42 6.76
CA ALA A 99 -15.43 -9.40 7.78
C ALA A 99 -14.43 -8.34 7.29
N ALA A 100 -13.31 -8.77 6.71
CA ALA A 100 -12.33 -7.86 6.14
C ALA A 100 -12.90 -7.00 5.00
N ALA A 101 -13.76 -7.58 4.15
CA ALA A 101 -14.40 -6.88 3.04
C ALA A 101 -15.38 -5.81 3.53
N ILE A 102 -16.13 -6.07 4.61
CA ILE A 102 -17.01 -5.08 5.24
C ILE A 102 -16.19 -3.89 5.73
N TRP A 103 -15.14 -4.12 6.51
CA TRP A 103 -14.27 -3.06 7.03
C TRP A 103 -13.61 -2.26 5.92
N ARG A 104 -13.09 -2.96 4.92
CA ARG A 104 -12.44 -2.33 3.78
C ARG A 104 -13.42 -1.53 2.93
N GLY A 105 -14.56 -2.10 2.59
CA GLY A 105 -15.59 -1.45 1.78
C GLY A 105 -16.16 -0.22 2.48
N ALA A 106 -16.48 -0.32 3.77
CA ALA A 106 -16.91 0.82 4.58
C ALA A 106 -15.81 1.90 4.64
N GLY A 107 -14.55 1.50 4.81
CA GLY A 107 -13.43 2.44 4.80
C GLY A 107 -13.23 3.15 3.46
N GLU A 108 -13.33 2.42 2.34
CA GLU A 108 -13.26 2.98 0.99
C GLU A 108 -14.44 3.93 0.72
N LEU A 109 -15.66 3.60 1.16
CA LEU A 109 -16.81 4.50 1.08
C LEU A 109 -16.62 5.78 1.91
N LEU A 110 -16.05 5.68 3.11
CA LEU A 110 -15.73 6.85 3.94
C LEU A 110 -14.66 7.76 3.29
N VAL A 111 -13.70 7.20 2.56
CA VAL A 111 -12.73 7.99 1.78
C VAL A 111 -13.42 8.80 0.67
N LEU A 112 -14.53 8.33 0.11
CA LEU A 112 -15.32 9.10 -0.87
C LEU A 112 -15.88 10.40 -0.29
N ALA A 113 -16.03 10.51 1.04
CA ALA A 113 -16.43 11.75 1.70
C ALA A 113 -15.43 12.90 1.50
N LEU A 114 -14.21 12.64 0.98
CA LEU A 114 -13.28 13.69 0.55
C LEU A 114 -13.82 14.58 -0.59
N LEU A 115 -14.88 14.14 -1.28
CA LEU A 115 -15.66 14.95 -2.21
C LEU A 115 -16.42 16.10 -1.52
N MET A 116 -16.72 15.94 -0.22
CA MET A 116 -17.35 16.98 0.59
C MET A 116 -16.33 18.07 0.96
N ARG A 117 -16.79 19.33 0.97
CA ARG A 117 -15.97 20.46 1.41
C ARG A 117 -15.90 20.50 2.95
N GLY A 118 -14.77 21.01 3.47
CA GLY A 118 -14.57 21.23 4.91
C GLY A 118 -13.99 20.03 5.66
N GLY A 119 -14.05 20.12 7.00
CA GLY A 119 -13.41 19.16 7.92
C GLY A 119 -14.10 17.81 8.00
N VAL A 120 -15.43 17.75 7.80
CA VAL A 120 -16.21 16.49 7.89
C VAL A 120 -15.69 15.44 6.91
N GLY A 121 -15.50 15.83 5.64
CA GLY A 121 -14.97 14.91 4.61
C GLY A 121 -13.55 14.43 4.89
N LEU A 122 -12.73 15.27 5.53
CA LEU A 122 -11.37 14.89 5.93
C LEU A 122 -11.40 13.87 7.08
N TRP A 123 -12.15 14.13 8.15
CA TRP A 123 -12.25 13.21 9.29
C TRP A 123 -12.87 11.88 8.90
N ALA A 124 -13.92 11.88 8.07
CA ALA A 124 -14.48 10.66 7.50
C ALA A 124 -13.40 9.90 6.70
N GLY A 125 -12.65 10.58 5.84
CA GLY A 125 -11.55 9.95 5.09
C GLY A 125 -10.43 9.39 5.97
N LEU A 126 -10.10 10.03 7.10
CA LEU A 126 -9.12 9.53 8.06
C LEU A 126 -9.61 8.28 8.80
N ILE A 127 -10.88 8.27 9.22
CA ILE A 127 -11.52 7.08 9.79
C ILE A 127 -11.53 5.96 8.75
N GLY A 128 -11.89 6.28 7.51
CA GLY A 128 -11.87 5.33 6.39
C GLY A 128 -10.47 4.77 6.15
N ALA A 129 -9.44 5.60 6.23
CA ALA A 129 -8.06 5.15 6.07
C ALA A 129 -7.65 4.15 7.17
N LEU A 130 -8.03 4.42 8.42
CA LEU A 130 -7.79 3.49 9.53
C LEU A 130 -8.55 2.18 9.32
N MET A 131 -9.83 2.22 8.91
CA MET A 131 -10.62 1.02 8.64
C MET A 131 -10.03 0.16 7.51
N ILE A 132 -9.54 0.79 6.44
CA ILE A 132 -8.83 0.09 5.36
C ILE A 132 -7.57 -0.60 5.91
N ALA A 133 -6.75 0.08 6.70
CA ALA A 133 -5.54 -0.51 7.27
C ALA A 133 -5.87 -1.71 8.18
N VAL A 134 -6.84 -1.53 9.08
CA VAL A 134 -7.29 -2.55 10.03
C VAL A 134 -7.92 -3.75 9.31
N SER A 135 -8.57 -3.56 8.15
CA SER A 135 -9.15 -4.66 7.36
C SER A 135 -8.13 -5.76 7.02
N TYR A 136 -6.85 -5.42 6.83
CA TYR A 136 -5.79 -6.38 6.52
C TYR A 136 -5.35 -7.20 7.74
N THR A 137 -5.79 -6.86 8.95
CA THR A 137 -5.50 -7.64 10.17
C THR A 137 -6.47 -8.80 10.37
N PHE A 138 -7.58 -8.83 9.62
CA PHE A 138 -8.57 -9.92 9.65
C PHE A 138 -8.17 -11.11 8.76
N ILE A 139 -7.16 -10.94 7.89
CA ILE A 139 -6.78 -11.94 6.90
C ILE A 139 -5.27 -12.16 6.94
N GLY A 140 -4.86 -13.42 6.86
CA GLY A 140 -3.46 -13.80 6.69
C GLY A 140 -2.73 -13.93 8.03
N HIS A 141 -1.41 -13.78 7.97
CA HIS A 141 -0.51 -14.16 9.07
C HIS A 141 -0.50 -13.19 10.25
N SER A 142 -1.19 -12.05 10.12
CA SER A 142 -1.51 -11.16 11.24
C SER A 142 -2.44 -11.80 12.28
N LEU A 143 -3.02 -12.97 11.96
CA LEU A 143 -3.76 -13.82 12.88
C LEU A 143 -2.88 -14.70 13.78
N GLY A 144 -1.56 -14.76 13.53
CA GLY A 144 -0.61 -15.49 14.36
C GLY A 144 -0.41 -14.87 15.75
N ASP A 145 0.31 -15.55 16.62
CA ASP A 145 0.55 -15.09 17.99
C ASP A 145 1.89 -14.34 18.14
N PRO A 146 1.93 -13.20 18.89
CA PRO A 146 0.80 -12.53 19.54
C PRO A 146 0.01 -11.62 18.57
N ARG A 147 -1.30 -11.89 18.42
CA ARG A 147 -2.17 -11.24 17.43
C ARG A 147 -2.22 -9.72 17.53
N TRP A 148 -2.34 -9.18 18.74
CA TRP A 148 -2.46 -7.73 18.95
C TRP A 148 -1.21 -6.98 18.45
N LEU A 149 -0.03 -7.57 18.62
CA LEU A 149 1.23 -6.99 18.18
C LEU A 149 1.35 -7.04 16.66
N LEU A 150 1.10 -8.20 16.05
CA LEU A 150 1.16 -8.36 14.59
C LEU A 150 0.14 -7.47 13.86
N ALA A 151 -1.08 -7.38 14.39
CA ALA A 151 -2.11 -6.49 13.87
C ALA A 151 -1.69 -5.01 13.97
N SER A 152 -1.10 -4.61 15.09
CA SER A 152 -0.62 -3.23 15.30
C SER A 152 0.55 -2.89 14.37
N LEU A 153 1.56 -3.76 14.29
CA LEU A 153 2.70 -3.60 13.39
C LEU A 153 2.27 -3.48 11.94
N LEU A 154 1.36 -4.35 11.48
CA LEU A 154 0.85 -4.31 10.12
C LEU A 154 0.04 -3.03 9.86
N THR A 155 -0.85 -2.65 10.77
CA THR A 155 -1.67 -1.43 10.62
C THR A 155 -0.78 -0.18 10.53
N LEU A 156 0.19 -0.05 11.44
CA LEU A 156 1.12 1.08 11.46
C LEU A 156 2.03 1.09 10.21
N HIS A 157 2.53 -0.07 9.79
CA HIS A 157 3.29 -0.20 8.56
C HIS A 157 2.49 0.24 7.34
N LEU A 158 1.22 -0.19 7.22
CA LEU A 158 0.36 0.19 6.10
C LEU A 158 0.02 1.68 6.09
N LEU A 159 -0.26 2.29 7.25
CA LEU A 159 -0.53 3.73 7.34
C LEU A 159 0.71 4.57 7.02
N ALA A 160 1.89 4.16 7.50
CA ALA A 160 3.15 4.84 7.18
C ALA A 160 3.49 4.71 5.68
N ALA A 161 3.27 3.52 5.09
CA ALA A 161 3.43 3.30 3.66
C ALA A 161 2.42 4.13 2.84
N ALA A 162 1.17 4.20 3.28
CA ALA A 162 0.12 4.97 2.63
C ALA A 162 0.43 6.47 2.65
N PHE A 163 0.90 7.00 3.79
CA PHE A 163 1.36 8.38 3.90
C PHE A 163 2.45 8.69 2.86
N TRP A 164 3.46 7.83 2.72
CA TRP A 164 4.52 8.05 1.75
C TRP A 164 4.00 7.92 0.30
N VAL A 165 3.38 6.79 -0.04
CA VAL A 165 2.93 6.50 -1.41
C VAL A 165 1.89 7.53 -1.88
N GLY A 166 0.95 7.91 -1.00
CA GLY A 166 -0.05 8.93 -1.29
C GLY A 166 0.51 10.32 -1.52
N ALA A 167 1.71 10.62 -1.01
CA ALA A 167 2.37 11.90 -1.20
C ALA A 167 3.14 12.02 -2.53
N LEU A 168 3.55 10.90 -3.15
CA LEU A 168 4.44 10.93 -4.33
C LEU A 168 3.86 11.76 -5.49
N ALA A 169 2.61 11.53 -5.86
CA ALA A 169 1.97 12.26 -6.97
C ALA A 169 1.73 13.75 -6.66
N PRO A 170 1.17 14.14 -5.49
CA PRO A 170 1.10 15.53 -5.04
C PRO A 170 2.47 16.24 -5.03
N LEU A 171 3.52 15.60 -4.51
CA LEU A 171 4.86 16.18 -4.45
C LEU A 171 5.46 16.35 -5.84
N ARG A 172 5.32 15.34 -6.72
CA ARG A 172 5.74 15.47 -8.13
C ARG A 172 5.05 16.64 -8.80
N HIS A 173 3.76 16.86 -8.54
CA HIS A 173 2.98 17.99 -9.07
C HIS A 173 3.41 19.34 -8.48
N ALA A 174 3.91 19.35 -7.24
CA ALA A 174 4.39 20.54 -6.57
C ALA A 174 5.80 21.00 -7.04
N VAL A 175 6.62 20.11 -7.61
CA VAL A 175 7.92 20.49 -8.18
C VAL A 175 7.74 21.64 -9.18
N GLY A 176 8.60 22.67 -9.12
CA GLY A 176 8.57 23.84 -10.01
C GLY A 176 7.47 24.86 -9.72
N LYS A 177 6.68 24.67 -8.66
CA LYS A 177 5.74 25.70 -8.17
C LYS A 177 6.39 26.59 -7.11
N PRO A 178 5.90 27.82 -6.89
CA PRO A 178 6.47 28.75 -5.92
C PRO A 178 6.68 28.13 -4.52
N ASP A 179 5.68 27.41 -4.01
CA ASP A 179 5.75 26.78 -2.68
C ASP A 179 6.24 25.32 -2.71
N GLY A 180 6.67 24.83 -3.88
CA GLY A 180 7.04 23.44 -4.09
C GLY A 180 8.21 23.00 -3.23
N ALA A 181 9.31 23.77 -3.25
CA ALA A 181 10.50 23.46 -2.47
C ALA A 181 10.21 23.39 -0.96
N VAL A 182 9.39 24.31 -0.44
CA VAL A 182 8.96 24.35 0.96
C VAL A 182 8.14 23.12 1.32
N LEU A 183 7.17 22.74 0.48
CA LEU A 183 6.36 21.54 0.69
C LEU A 183 7.22 20.26 0.69
N LEU A 184 8.15 20.14 -0.26
CA LEU A 184 9.05 18.98 -0.34
C LEU A 184 10.00 18.91 0.86
N HIS A 185 10.48 20.05 1.36
CA HIS A 185 11.28 20.12 2.57
C HIS A 185 10.48 19.69 3.81
N HIS A 186 9.26 20.20 3.99
CA HIS A 186 8.37 19.78 5.09
C HIS A 186 8.04 18.29 5.01
N PHE A 187 7.77 17.76 3.81
CA PHE A 187 7.60 16.33 3.62
C PHE A 187 8.85 15.56 4.04
N GLY A 188 10.05 16.01 3.64
CA GLY A 188 11.32 15.39 4.04
C GLY A 188 11.56 15.38 5.55
N ASN A 189 11.01 16.35 6.29
CA ASN A 189 11.07 16.38 7.75
C ASN A 189 10.11 15.36 8.38
N VAL A 190 8.86 15.28 7.92
CA VAL A 190 7.91 14.27 8.42
C VAL A 190 8.39 12.86 8.06
N ALA A 191 8.80 12.66 6.80
CA ALA A 191 9.32 11.40 6.30
C ALA A 191 10.58 10.93 7.06
N SER A 192 11.37 11.83 7.64
CA SER A 192 12.53 11.46 8.46
C SER A 192 12.21 10.65 9.70
N VAL A 193 10.97 10.73 10.19
CA VAL A 193 10.48 9.95 11.32
C VAL A 193 9.62 8.79 10.81
N THR A 194 8.71 9.06 9.87
CA THR A 194 7.77 8.05 9.37
C THR A 194 8.45 6.92 8.60
N VAL A 195 9.50 7.20 7.82
CA VAL A 195 10.20 6.18 7.01
C VAL A 195 10.99 5.20 7.89
N PRO A 196 11.79 5.65 8.88
CA PRO A 196 12.42 4.71 9.82
C PRO A 196 11.40 3.84 10.57
N LEU A 197 10.29 4.43 11.04
CA LEU A 197 9.23 3.66 11.70
C LEU A 197 8.62 2.61 10.76
N LEU A 198 8.34 2.97 9.50
CA LEU A 198 7.87 2.04 8.47
C LEU A 198 8.81 0.83 8.33
N ILE A 199 10.12 1.08 8.26
CA ILE A 199 11.15 0.04 8.15
C ILE A 199 11.16 -0.82 9.41
N VAL A 200 11.19 -0.22 10.60
CA VAL A 200 11.19 -0.93 11.88
C VAL A 200 9.98 -1.85 11.99
N PHE A 201 8.77 -1.35 11.74
CA PHE A 201 7.55 -2.17 11.79
C PHE A 201 7.59 -3.30 10.78
N GLY A 202 8.08 -3.03 9.56
CA GLY A 202 8.21 -4.03 8.50
C GLY A 202 9.23 -5.13 8.84
N VAL A 203 10.38 -4.77 9.41
CA VAL A 203 11.44 -5.70 9.81
C VAL A 203 10.99 -6.58 10.97
N ILE A 204 10.38 -5.99 12.01
CA ILE A 204 9.84 -6.75 13.14
C ILE A 204 8.78 -7.72 12.62
N PHE A 205 7.80 -7.24 11.84
CA PHE A 205 6.77 -8.11 11.27
C PHE A 205 7.38 -9.23 10.42
N ALA A 206 8.35 -8.92 9.55
CA ALA A 206 9.03 -9.91 8.74
C ALA A 206 9.75 -10.98 9.57
N TRP A 207 10.42 -10.59 10.65
CA TRP A 207 11.10 -11.52 11.57
C TRP A 207 10.13 -12.52 12.18
N PHE A 208 8.99 -12.04 12.68
CA PHE A 208 7.93 -12.92 13.20
C PHE A 208 7.37 -13.88 12.14
N MET A 209 7.42 -13.51 10.85
CA MET A 209 6.95 -14.36 9.76
C MET A 209 7.98 -15.38 9.28
N THR A 210 9.27 -15.07 9.39
CA THR A 210 10.35 -15.98 8.96
C THR A 210 10.85 -16.89 10.07
N GLY A 211 10.81 -16.44 11.33
CA GLY A 211 11.25 -17.19 12.52
C GLY A 211 12.77 -17.36 12.67
N SER A 212 13.53 -17.46 11.57
CA SER A 212 15.00 -17.57 11.62
C SER A 212 15.70 -17.08 10.36
N LEU A 213 17.00 -16.78 10.48
CA LEU A 213 17.85 -16.43 9.33
C LEU A 213 18.03 -17.62 8.36
N SER A 214 18.05 -18.85 8.88
CA SER A 214 18.10 -20.06 8.04
C SER A 214 16.86 -20.13 7.13
N ALA A 215 15.67 -19.95 7.69
CA ALA A 215 14.42 -19.95 6.93
C ALA A 215 14.35 -18.81 5.90
N LEU A 216 15.00 -17.67 6.17
CA LEU A 216 15.11 -16.56 5.22
C LEU A 216 15.94 -16.93 3.98
N LEU A 217 16.96 -17.78 4.13
CA LEU A 217 17.89 -18.16 3.04
C LEU A 217 17.52 -19.49 2.37
N SER A 218 16.75 -20.35 3.04
CA SER A 218 16.40 -21.68 2.55
C SER A 218 15.02 -21.78 1.91
N THR A 219 14.14 -20.78 2.08
CA THR A 219 12.75 -20.85 1.61
C THR A 219 12.45 -19.89 0.47
N ALA A 220 11.49 -20.26 -0.40
CA ALA A 220 11.01 -19.40 -1.48
C ALA A 220 10.40 -18.09 -0.94
N TYR A 221 9.73 -18.16 0.21
CA TYR A 221 9.24 -16.98 0.94
C TYR A 221 10.39 -16.03 1.30
N GLY A 222 11.48 -16.57 1.87
CA GLY A 222 12.64 -15.81 2.28
C GLY A 222 13.36 -15.12 1.12
N TRP A 223 13.60 -15.83 0.00
CA TRP A 223 14.19 -15.23 -1.20
C TRP A 223 13.32 -14.12 -1.80
N THR A 224 12.00 -14.31 -1.85
CA THR A 224 11.07 -13.29 -2.35
C THR A 224 11.06 -12.05 -1.43
N LEU A 225 11.13 -12.26 -0.12
CA LEU A 225 11.25 -11.20 0.87
C LEU A 225 12.58 -10.44 0.72
N LEU A 226 13.70 -11.14 0.53
CA LEU A 226 15.01 -10.52 0.30
C LEU A 226 15.02 -9.67 -0.99
N ALA A 227 14.42 -10.17 -2.07
CA ALA A 227 14.27 -9.40 -3.31
C ALA A 227 13.47 -8.10 -3.06
N LYS A 228 12.35 -8.18 -2.32
CA LYS A 228 11.58 -6.99 -1.91
C LYS A 228 12.42 -6.03 -1.08
N LEU A 229 13.20 -6.52 -0.11
CA LEU A 229 14.07 -5.69 0.71
C LEU A 229 15.17 -5.00 -0.11
N GLY A 230 15.72 -5.66 -1.13
CA GLY A 230 16.65 -5.04 -2.07
C GLY A 230 16.05 -3.83 -2.78
N VAL A 231 14.81 -3.95 -3.28
CA VAL A 231 14.08 -2.84 -3.91
C VAL A 231 13.78 -1.72 -2.91
N VAL A 232 13.37 -2.07 -1.68
CA VAL A 232 13.12 -1.09 -0.60
C VAL A 232 14.41 -0.32 -0.26
N THR A 233 15.56 -0.98 -0.17
CA THR A 233 16.85 -0.33 0.08
C THR A 233 17.20 0.66 -1.04
N GLY A 234 17.02 0.27 -2.30
CA GLY A 234 17.20 1.18 -3.45
C GLY A 234 16.26 2.39 -3.38
N LEU A 235 14.99 2.17 -3.01
CA LEU A 235 14.02 3.24 -2.78
C LEU A 235 14.46 4.19 -1.65
N MET A 236 15.04 3.67 -0.55
CA MET A 236 15.55 4.51 0.53
C MET A 236 16.73 5.38 0.06
N ALA A 237 17.61 4.84 -0.78
CA ALA A 237 18.72 5.61 -1.34
C ALA A 237 18.22 6.76 -2.23
N LEU A 238 17.18 6.54 -3.04
CA LEU A 238 16.53 7.60 -3.82
C LEU A 238 15.87 8.65 -2.93
N ALA A 239 15.16 8.22 -1.88
CA ALA A 239 14.53 9.13 -0.93
C ALA A 239 15.56 10.02 -0.21
N ALA A 240 16.69 9.44 0.20
CA ALA A 240 17.80 10.15 0.80
C ALA A 240 18.45 11.14 -0.19
N LEU A 241 18.67 10.72 -1.44
CA LEU A 241 19.17 11.59 -2.51
C LEU A 241 18.22 12.78 -2.75
N ASN A 242 16.92 12.54 -2.75
CA ASN A 242 15.90 13.57 -2.91
C ASN A 242 15.98 14.57 -1.76
N LYS A 243 15.97 14.09 -0.52
CA LYS A 243 15.98 14.94 0.68
C LYS A 243 17.28 15.76 0.82
N TRP A 244 18.44 15.14 0.62
CA TRP A 244 19.72 15.77 0.95
C TRP A 244 20.39 16.50 -0.19
N ARG A 245 20.02 16.20 -1.45
CA ARG A 245 20.63 16.85 -2.62
C ARG A 245 19.62 17.54 -3.51
N LEU A 246 18.59 16.85 -3.98
CA LEU A 246 17.70 17.40 -5.00
C LEU A 246 16.75 18.47 -4.46
N VAL A 247 16.19 18.30 -3.25
CA VAL A 247 15.32 19.29 -2.62
C VAL A 247 16.08 20.57 -2.25
N PRO A 248 17.27 20.51 -1.62
CA PRO A 248 18.10 21.70 -1.42
C PRO A 248 18.51 22.39 -2.72
N ALA A 249 18.88 21.64 -3.76
CA ALA A 249 19.22 22.21 -5.07
C ALA A 249 18.02 22.87 -5.76
N LEU A 250 16.81 22.31 -5.57
CA LEU A 250 15.57 22.93 -6.03
C LEU A 250 15.33 24.26 -5.29
N ALA A 251 15.51 24.27 -3.97
CA ALA A 251 15.34 25.46 -3.15
C ALA A 251 16.34 26.58 -3.50
N SER A 252 17.55 26.24 -3.96
CA SER A 252 18.56 27.21 -4.42
C SER A 252 18.37 27.66 -5.88
N GLY A 253 17.29 27.25 -6.55
CA GLY A 253 16.95 27.71 -7.91
C GLY A 253 17.70 26.99 -9.04
N VAL A 254 18.32 25.85 -8.78
CA VAL A 254 19.00 25.07 -9.84
C VAL A 254 17.96 24.46 -10.78
N ARG A 255 17.82 25.02 -11.99
CA ARG A 255 16.80 24.59 -12.98
C ARG A 255 16.81 23.09 -13.29
N ALA A 256 17.99 22.46 -13.33
CA ALA A 256 18.10 21.02 -13.59
C ALA A 256 17.52 20.14 -12.45
N ALA A 257 17.48 20.67 -11.22
CA ALA A 257 16.99 19.94 -10.06
C ALA A 257 15.49 19.60 -10.18
N GLU A 258 14.69 20.44 -10.83
CA GLU A 258 13.27 20.14 -11.08
C GLU A 258 13.09 18.85 -11.88
N THR A 259 13.78 18.73 -13.02
CA THR A 259 13.67 17.56 -13.90
C THR A 259 14.21 16.31 -13.21
N HIS A 260 15.34 16.42 -12.52
CA HIS A 260 15.93 15.30 -11.78
C HIS A 260 15.00 14.82 -10.66
N LEU A 261 14.40 15.74 -9.91
CA LEU A 261 13.51 15.40 -8.81
C LEU A 261 12.20 14.79 -9.30
N ARG A 262 11.60 15.32 -10.38
CA ARG A 262 10.42 14.70 -11.00
C ARG A 262 10.70 13.28 -11.48
N ARG A 263 11.86 13.03 -12.10
CA ARG A 263 12.28 11.69 -12.54
C ARG A 263 12.53 10.77 -11.35
N SER A 264 13.20 11.27 -10.32
CA SER A 264 13.44 10.50 -9.09
C SER A 264 12.13 10.05 -8.46
N ILE A 265 11.15 10.95 -8.27
CA ILE A 265 9.82 10.59 -7.73
C ILE A 265 9.08 9.59 -8.64
N GLN A 266 9.25 9.66 -9.96
CA GLN A 266 8.68 8.65 -10.87
C GLN A 266 9.32 7.28 -10.68
N ILE A 267 10.65 7.22 -10.51
CA ILE A 267 11.37 5.98 -10.24
C ILE A 267 10.95 5.43 -8.87
N GLU A 268 10.76 6.28 -7.85
CA GLU A 268 10.20 5.87 -6.56
C GLU A 268 8.81 5.22 -6.72
N ALA A 269 7.93 5.83 -7.50
CA ALA A 269 6.60 5.28 -7.78
C ALA A 269 6.67 3.92 -8.51
N MET A 270 7.59 3.76 -9.47
CA MET A 270 7.82 2.48 -10.15
C MET A 270 8.36 1.41 -9.19
N ALA A 271 9.29 1.77 -8.31
CA ALA A 271 9.80 0.87 -7.27
C ALA A 271 8.68 0.44 -6.31
N VAL A 272 7.77 1.34 -5.93
CA VAL A 272 6.57 0.99 -5.15
C VAL A 272 5.71 -0.03 -5.89
N VAL A 273 5.43 0.16 -7.18
CA VAL A 273 4.66 -0.83 -7.97
C VAL A 273 5.35 -2.19 -7.95
N LEU A 274 6.67 -2.25 -8.12
CA LEU A 274 7.43 -3.50 -8.05
C LEU A 274 7.35 -4.15 -6.66
N ILE A 275 7.44 -3.36 -5.58
CA ILE A 275 7.28 -3.83 -4.21
C ILE A 275 5.87 -4.43 -3.99
N LEU A 276 4.83 -3.79 -4.54
CA LEU A 276 3.45 -4.27 -4.43
C LEU A 276 3.22 -5.56 -5.21
N LEU A 277 3.79 -5.68 -6.42
CA LEU A 277 3.77 -6.92 -7.20
C LEU A 277 4.49 -8.05 -6.45
N ALA A 278 5.70 -7.79 -5.94
CA ALA A 278 6.44 -8.76 -5.14
C ALA A 278 5.64 -9.20 -3.89
N THR A 279 4.99 -8.25 -3.21
CA THR A 279 4.14 -8.54 -2.04
C THR A 279 2.90 -9.35 -2.42
N ALA A 280 2.25 -9.03 -3.54
CA ALA A 280 1.10 -9.76 -4.05
C ALA A 280 1.45 -11.19 -4.44
N THR A 281 2.60 -11.39 -5.11
CA THR A 281 3.15 -12.70 -5.44
C THR A 281 3.44 -13.49 -4.16
N LEU A 282 4.25 -12.93 -3.26
CA LEU A 282 4.63 -13.56 -1.99
C LEU A 282 3.40 -14.05 -1.21
N THR A 283 2.39 -13.19 -1.05
CA THR A 283 1.19 -13.55 -0.29
C THR A 283 0.17 -14.40 -1.06
N SER A 284 0.41 -14.74 -2.32
CA SER A 284 -0.53 -15.53 -3.15
C SER A 284 0.00 -16.92 -3.49
N ILE A 285 1.32 -17.07 -3.61
CA ILE A 285 1.96 -18.33 -4.05
C ILE A 285 3.01 -18.85 -3.08
N THR A 286 3.29 -18.17 -1.96
CA THR A 286 4.19 -18.66 -0.92
C THR A 286 3.51 -18.66 0.43
N THR A 287 3.82 -19.67 1.25
CA THR A 287 3.40 -19.75 2.66
C THR A 287 4.61 -19.36 3.53
N PRO A 288 4.46 -18.47 4.53
CA PRO A 288 5.56 -18.13 5.41
C PRO A 288 6.02 -19.34 6.21
N PRO A 289 7.33 -19.46 6.51
CA PRO A 289 7.90 -20.61 7.20
C PRO A 289 7.24 -20.93 8.54
N VAL A 290 6.77 -19.92 9.29
CA VAL A 290 6.13 -20.14 10.60
C VAL A 290 4.73 -20.77 10.51
N ASN A 291 4.15 -20.88 9.31
CA ASN A 291 2.87 -21.54 9.07
C ASN A 291 3.03 -22.80 8.19
N LEU A 292 4.27 -23.27 8.00
CA LEU A 292 4.57 -24.60 7.47
C LEU A 292 4.55 -25.61 8.63
#